data_AF-A0A1Y2SLU7-F1
#
_entry.id   AF-A0A1Y2SLU7-F1
#
_cell.length_a   1.000
_cell.length_b   1.000
_cell.length_c   1.000
_cell.angle_alpha   90.00
_cell.angle_beta   90.00
_cell.angle_gamma   90.00
#
_symmetry.space_group_name_H-M   'P 1'
#
loop_
_entity.id
_entity.type
_entity.pdbx_description
1 polymer ?
#
loop_
_entity_poly.entity_id
_entity_poly.type
_entity_poly.pdbx_seq_one_letter_code
_entity_poly.pdbx_strand_id
1 'polypeptide(L)'
;MKNVFNVLMNCKKIVFLVFISALISACAQNKAEEKKSDIYDQALEVNQWIWPTLGTKIEFNENEPGINILGERGQDVLAAENGQVVYVGDDLRGYKNLIVIKHNDTFLSAYANNNTVLVNEGDTVLRGNKIATIGEDASSAHLHFEIRKNGISVDPRKLLPPNKPYHDKKRPI
;
A
#
# COMPACT_ATOMS: atom_id res chain seq x y z
N MET A 1 68.93 -12.32 18.71
CA MET A 1 67.49 -12.56 18.90
C MET A 1 66.75 -11.27 18.60
N LYS A 2 65.84 -11.31 17.62
CA LYS A 2 64.59 -10.51 17.51
C LYS A 2 64.77 -8.98 17.52
N ASN A 3 64.72 -8.36 16.35
CA ASN A 3 63.50 -7.91 15.66
C ASN A 3 62.88 -6.63 16.24
N VAL A 4 62.96 -5.59 15.40
CA VAL A 4 61.94 -4.56 15.14
C VAL A 4 61.78 -3.51 16.23
N PHE A 5 62.62 -2.47 16.18
CA PHE A 5 62.23 -1.08 16.50
C PHE A 5 63.25 -0.09 15.92
N ASN A 6 63.13 0.17 14.62
CA ASN A 6 63.75 1.28 13.88
C ASN A 6 62.85 1.39 12.63
N VAL A 7 62.23 2.50 12.30
CA VAL A 7 62.86 3.75 11.90
C VAL A 7 61.87 4.89 12.14
N LEU A 8 62.30 5.90 12.88
CA LEU A 8 61.67 7.20 12.93
C LEU A 8 62.22 8.06 11.77
N MET A 9 61.30 8.78 11.13
CA MET A 9 61.47 9.96 10.27
C MET A 9 61.95 9.86 8.81
N ASN A 10 61.16 10.57 7.99
CA ASN A 10 61.43 11.18 6.69
C ASN A 10 61.23 10.34 5.42
N CYS A 11 60.04 10.48 4.82
CA CYS A 11 60.00 11.04 3.47
C CYS A 11 58.71 11.83 3.24
N LYS A 12 58.90 13.11 2.94
CA LYS A 12 57.89 14.06 2.50
C LYS A 12 57.30 13.62 1.15
N LYS A 13 56.05 14.01 0.92
CA LYS A 13 55.24 13.91 -0.32
C LYS A 13 54.53 12.55 -0.46
N ILE A 14 53.28 12.58 -0.92
CA ILE A 14 52.36 11.43 -1.17
C ILE A 14 51.35 11.15 -0.04
N VAL A 15 50.80 12.17 0.62
CA VAL A 15 49.45 12.06 1.23
C VAL A 15 48.75 13.43 1.14
N PHE A 16 48.46 13.89 -0.08
CA PHE A 16 47.58 15.06 -0.27
C PHE A 16 46.72 14.96 -1.54
N LEU A 17 46.48 13.74 -2.03
CA LEU A 17 45.81 13.51 -3.32
C LEU A 17 44.84 12.32 -3.31
N VAL A 18 44.22 12.03 -2.16
CA VAL A 18 43.12 11.04 -2.05
C VAL A 18 41.97 11.54 -1.17
N PHE A 19 41.74 12.86 -1.11
CA PHE A 19 40.62 13.44 -0.33
C PHE A 19 39.73 14.42 -1.11
N ILE A 20 39.82 14.46 -2.44
CA ILE A 20 38.93 15.29 -3.28
C ILE A 20 38.03 14.45 -4.22
N SER A 21 38.26 13.14 -4.39
CA SER A 21 37.40 12.30 -5.25
C SER A 21 36.12 11.80 -4.57
N ALA A 22 36.03 11.83 -3.24
CA ALA A 22 34.83 11.36 -2.52
C ALA A 22 33.76 12.45 -2.30
N LEU A 23 34.03 13.71 -2.61
CA LEU A 23 33.03 14.80 -2.50
C LEU A 23 32.23 15.01 -3.80
N ILE A 24 32.72 14.53 -4.94
CA ILE A 24 31.98 14.60 -6.21
C ILE A 24 30.95 13.46 -6.31
N SER A 25 31.19 12.33 -5.62
CA SER A 25 30.30 11.16 -5.71
C SER A 25 28.97 11.31 -4.95
N ALA A 26 28.89 12.16 -3.93
CA ALA A 26 27.66 12.34 -3.14
C ALA A 26 26.65 13.29 -3.80
N CYS A 27 27.09 14.22 -4.66
CA CYS A 27 26.19 15.17 -5.32
C CYS A 27 25.38 14.57 -6.48
N ALA A 28 25.79 13.42 -7.03
CA ALA A 28 25.09 12.77 -8.14
C ALA A 28 23.94 11.85 -7.69
N GLN A 29 23.93 11.42 -6.42
CA GLN A 29 22.89 10.53 -5.89
C GLN A 29 21.60 11.29 -5.55
N ASN A 30 21.69 12.54 -5.07
CA ASN A 30 20.51 13.33 -4.69
C ASN A 30 19.57 13.66 -5.87
N LYS A 31 20.10 13.94 -7.06
CA LYS A 31 19.28 14.32 -8.23
C LYS A 31 18.48 13.16 -8.83
N ALA A 32 18.94 11.92 -8.64
CA ALA A 32 18.25 10.74 -9.14
C ALA A 32 17.10 10.31 -8.22
N GLU A 33 17.19 10.58 -6.92
CA GLU A 33 16.15 10.28 -5.92
C GLU A 33 15.02 11.31 -5.95
N GLU A 34 15.31 12.62 -6.04
CA GLU A 34 14.29 13.68 -6.16
C GLU A 34 13.45 13.54 -7.45
N LYS A 35 14.08 13.17 -8.57
CA LYS A 35 13.36 12.97 -9.83
C LYS A 35 12.51 11.69 -9.83
N LYS A 36 12.84 10.73 -8.96
CA LYS A 36 12.05 9.51 -8.78
C LYS A 36 10.82 9.79 -7.92
N SER A 37 10.94 10.59 -6.86
CA SER A 37 9.79 11.01 -6.05
C SER A 37 8.77 11.81 -6.87
N ASP A 38 9.21 12.75 -7.71
CA ASP A 38 8.28 13.55 -8.54
C ASP A 38 7.47 12.69 -9.54
N ILE A 39 8.08 11.64 -10.09
CA ILE A 39 7.42 10.70 -11.00
C ILE A 39 6.49 9.74 -10.24
N TYR A 40 6.86 9.34 -9.01
CA TYR A 40 5.94 8.62 -8.13
C TYR A 40 4.76 9.52 -7.76
N ASP A 41 4.99 10.76 -7.34
CA ASP A 41 3.95 11.69 -6.90
C ASP A 41 2.94 12.02 -8.01
N GLN A 42 3.37 12.13 -9.27
CA GLN A 42 2.46 12.26 -10.42
C GLN A 42 1.70 10.98 -10.78
N ALA A 43 2.25 9.79 -10.50
CA ALA A 43 1.56 8.50 -10.67
C ALA A 43 0.66 8.13 -9.47
N LEU A 44 0.81 8.85 -8.34
CA LEU A 44 0.06 8.70 -7.09
C LEU A 44 -1.14 9.68 -6.99
N GLU A 45 -1.45 10.42 -8.06
CA GLU A 45 -2.72 11.14 -8.14
C GLU A 45 -3.86 10.11 -8.14
N VAL A 46 -4.52 9.99 -6.99
CA VAL A 46 -5.78 9.27 -6.83
C VAL A 46 -6.84 10.00 -7.64
N ASN A 47 -7.03 9.54 -8.87
CA ASN A 47 -7.94 10.18 -9.81
C ASN A 47 -9.27 9.43 -9.92
N GLN A 48 -9.29 8.11 -9.68
CA GLN A 48 -10.51 7.33 -9.85
C GLN A 48 -10.47 5.99 -9.10
N TRP A 49 -11.14 5.95 -7.95
CA TRP A 49 -11.42 4.72 -7.23
C TRP A 49 -12.29 3.78 -8.07
N ILE A 50 -12.08 2.47 -7.90
CA ILE A 50 -13.05 1.44 -8.32
C ILE A 50 -13.64 0.76 -7.11
N TRP A 51 -14.78 0.11 -7.31
CA TRP A 51 -15.30 -0.82 -6.33
C TRP A 51 -14.33 -1.98 -6.12
N PRO A 52 -13.98 -2.31 -4.86
CA PRO A 52 -13.00 -3.35 -4.57
C PRO A 52 -13.55 -4.76 -4.79
N THR A 53 -14.86 -4.92 -4.94
CA THR A 53 -15.48 -6.20 -5.28
C THR A 53 -16.89 -5.95 -5.83
N LEU A 54 -17.47 -6.96 -6.48
CA LEU A 54 -18.88 -6.94 -6.84
C LEU A 54 -19.72 -7.23 -5.59
N GLY A 55 -20.90 -6.61 -5.46
CA GLY A 55 -21.69 -6.73 -4.24
C GLY A 55 -23.16 -6.89 -4.51
N THR A 56 -23.82 -7.73 -3.72
CA THR A 56 -25.30 -7.83 -3.72
C THR A 56 -25.93 -6.76 -2.85
N LYS A 57 -25.27 -6.36 -1.76
CA LYS A 57 -25.77 -5.32 -0.85
C LYS A 57 -24.59 -4.55 -0.27
N ILE A 58 -24.82 -3.27 0.00
CA ILE A 58 -23.87 -2.41 0.70
C ILE A 58 -24.53 -1.98 2.00
N GLU A 59 -23.85 -2.24 3.11
CA GLU A 59 -24.24 -1.81 4.44
C GLU A 59 -23.30 -0.70 4.91
N PHE A 60 -23.88 0.34 5.51
CA PHE A 60 -23.14 1.51 5.99
C PHE A 60 -23.78 1.96 7.29
N ASN A 61 -22.94 2.24 8.28
CA ASN A 61 -23.33 2.79 9.57
C ASN A 61 -22.44 4.00 9.84
N GLU A 62 -23.02 5.17 10.11
CA GLU A 62 -22.26 6.40 10.34
C GLU A 62 -21.38 6.36 11.61
N ASN A 63 -21.67 5.43 12.52
CA ASN A 63 -20.91 5.24 13.76
C ASN A 63 -19.80 4.18 13.63
N GLU A 64 -19.72 3.49 12.48
CA GLU A 64 -18.68 2.50 12.19
C GLU A 64 -17.84 2.97 11.01
N PRO A 65 -16.54 2.63 10.98
CA PRO A 65 -15.71 3.02 9.86
C PRO A 65 -16.07 2.22 8.60
N GLY A 66 -16.05 2.88 7.43
CA GLY A 66 -16.20 2.23 6.13
C GLY A 66 -17.60 1.67 5.80
N ILE A 67 -17.61 0.64 4.95
CA ILE A 67 -18.79 -0.06 4.46
C ILE A 67 -18.57 -1.57 4.47
N ASN A 68 -19.66 -2.34 4.60
CA ASN A 68 -19.64 -3.78 4.33
C ASN A 68 -20.26 -4.04 2.95
N ILE A 69 -19.53 -4.73 2.08
CA ILE A 69 -19.98 -5.13 0.75
C ILE A 69 -20.28 -6.63 0.80
N LEU A 70 -21.56 -7.00 0.81
CA LEU A 70 -22.00 -8.39 0.86
C LEU A 70 -21.73 -9.06 -0.48
N GLY A 71 -21.09 -10.23 -0.43
CA GLY A 71 -20.72 -11.02 -1.59
C GLY A 71 -20.76 -12.51 -1.27
N GLU A 72 -20.01 -13.30 -2.02
CA GLU A 72 -19.88 -14.73 -1.79
C GLU A 72 -18.49 -15.04 -1.20
N ARG A 73 -18.40 -16.03 -0.31
CA ARG A 73 -17.10 -16.45 0.24
C ARG A 73 -16.18 -16.90 -0.89
N GLY A 74 -14.93 -16.47 -0.85
CA GLY A 74 -13.94 -16.77 -1.89
C GLY A 74 -14.00 -15.84 -3.10
N GLN A 75 -14.99 -14.94 -3.19
CA GLN A 75 -15.09 -13.95 -4.25
C GLN A 75 -13.89 -12.99 -4.25
N ASP A 76 -13.50 -12.51 -5.41
CA ASP A 76 -12.31 -11.68 -5.57
C ASP A 76 -12.43 -10.32 -4.87
N VAL A 77 -11.35 -9.92 -4.21
CA VAL A 77 -11.14 -8.58 -3.67
C VAL A 77 -10.01 -7.93 -4.46
N LEU A 78 -10.28 -6.74 -4.98
CA LEU A 78 -9.42 -5.97 -5.87
C LEU A 78 -8.92 -4.71 -5.16
N ALA A 79 -7.70 -4.28 -5.49
CA ALA A 79 -7.20 -2.98 -5.09
C ALA A 79 -8.05 -1.86 -5.71
N ALA A 80 -8.63 -1.01 -4.87
CA ALA A 80 -9.53 0.07 -5.28
C ALA A 80 -8.82 1.20 -6.04
N GLU A 81 -7.51 1.36 -5.83
CA GLU A 81 -6.64 2.32 -6.52
C GLU A 81 -5.18 1.83 -6.46
N ASN A 82 -4.30 2.38 -7.30
CA ASN A 82 -2.86 2.14 -7.27
C ASN A 82 -2.26 2.47 -5.91
N GLY A 83 -1.29 1.68 -5.43
CA GLY A 83 -0.60 2.00 -4.18
C GLY A 83 0.40 0.93 -3.75
N GLN A 84 0.88 1.10 -2.52
CA GLN A 84 1.77 0.14 -1.85
C GLN A 84 1.04 -0.50 -0.66
N VAL A 85 1.16 -1.81 -0.53
CA VAL A 85 0.67 -2.54 0.64
C VAL A 85 1.56 -2.19 1.84
N VAL A 86 0.98 -1.57 2.87
CA VAL A 86 1.71 -1.11 4.06
C VAL A 86 1.37 -1.92 5.32
N TYR A 87 0.42 -2.85 5.23
CA TYR A 87 0.12 -3.79 6.30
C TYR A 87 -0.63 -5.00 5.76
N VAL A 88 -0.26 -6.19 6.26
CA VAL A 88 -1.00 -7.43 6.10
C VAL A 88 -0.99 -8.17 7.44
N GLY A 89 -2.16 -8.47 8.01
CA GLY A 89 -2.21 -9.20 9.28
C GLY A 89 -3.57 -9.21 9.97
N ASP A 90 -3.64 -9.81 11.15
CA ASP A 90 -4.86 -9.99 11.95
C ASP A 90 -4.71 -9.50 13.41
N ASP A 91 -3.60 -8.82 13.74
CA ASP A 91 -3.32 -8.33 15.10
C ASP A 91 -4.21 -7.16 15.53
N LEU A 92 -4.89 -6.50 14.58
CA LEU A 92 -5.76 -5.36 14.87
C LEU A 92 -7.16 -5.81 15.26
N ARG A 93 -7.51 -5.58 16.53
CA ARG A 93 -8.84 -5.91 17.09
C ARG A 93 -9.96 -5.30 16.25
N GLY A 94 -10.95 -6.13 15.92
CA GLY A 94 -12.09 -5.74 15.09
C GLY A 94 -11.88 -5.97 13.61
N TYR A 95 -10.67 -6.34 13.19
CA TYR A 95 -10.35 -6.73 11.82
C TYR A 95 -9.90 -8.20 11.77
N LYS A 96 -10.09 -8.82 10.61
CA LYS A 96 -9.65 -10.19 10.33
C LYS A 96 -8.99 -10.22 8.96
N ASN A 97 -7.75 -10.71 8.88
CA ASN A 97 -6.96 -10.76 7.65
C ASN A 97 -6.96 -9.42 6.90
N LEU A 98 -6.58 -8.36 7.61
CA LEU A 98 -6.58 -7.00 7.11
C LEU A 98 -5.44 -6.78 6.12
N ILE A 99 -5.76 -6.06 5.04
CA ILE A 99 -4.79 -5.47 4.12
C ILE A 99 -4.98 -3.95 4.17
N VAL A 100 -3.88 -3.19 4.28
CA VAL A 100 -3.90 -1.73 4.14
C VAL A 100 -3.02 -1.32 2.97
N ILE A 101 -3.57 -0.51 2.07
CA ILE A 101 -2.85 0.04 0.90
C ILE A 101 -2.72 1.55 1.08
N LYS A 102 -1.49 2.06 1.04
CA LYS A 102 -1.18 3.50 0.93
C LYS A 102 -1.20 3.91 -0.54
N HIS A 103 -2.07 4.86 -0.87
CA HIS A 103 -2.21 5.39 -2.23
C HIS A 103 -1.41 6.68 -2.43
N ASN A 104 -1.34 7.50 -1.40
CA ASN A 104 -0.46 8.68 -1.30
C ASN A 104 -0.43 9.15 0.16
N ASP A 105 0.12 10.33 0.44
CA ASP A 105 0.19 10.88 1.80
C ASP A 105 -1.18 11.24 2.40
N THR A 106 -2.19 11.38 1.55
CA THR A 106 -3.55 11.73 1.95
C THR A 106 -4.43 10.49 2.13
N PHE A 107 -4.29 9.47 1.28
CA PHE A 107 -5.25 8.37 1.18
C PHE A 107 -4.66 7.00 1.51
N LEU A 108 -5.39 6.28 2.35
CA LEU A 108 -5.23 4.84 2.63
C LEU A 108 -6.55 4.13 2.34
N SER A 109 -6.48 2.86 1.92
CA SER A 109 -7.64 1.98 1.91
C SER A 109 -7.38 0.74 2.77
N ALA A 110 -8.43 0.23 3.40
CA ALA A 110 -8.39 -0.95 4.26
C ALA A 110 -9.38 -2.00 3.75
N TYR A 111 -8.93 -3.25 3.70
CA TYR A 111 -9.69 -4.41 3.23
C TYR A 111 -9.64 -5.47 4.31
N ALA A 112 -10.76 -5.76 4.94
CA ALA A 112 -10.85 -6.69 6.06
C ALA A 112 -11.95 -7.73 5.87
N ASN A 113 -11.94 -8.72 6.76
CA ASN A 113 -12.72 -9.95 6.66
C ASN A 113 -12.36 -10.75 5.39
N ASN A 114 -11.07 -10.81 5.06
CA ASN A 114 -10.59 -11.61 3.93
C ASN A 114 -10.47 -13.11 4.31
N ASN A 115 -10.68 -14.02 3.36
CA ASN A 115 -10.43 -15.46 3.52
C ASN A 115 -8.98 -15.81 3.18
N THR A 116 -8.52 -15.38 2.00
CA THR A 116 -7.16 -15.63 1.51
C THR A 116 -6.54 -14.31 1.11
N VAL A 117 -5.34 -14.03 1.63
CA VAL A 117 -4.54 -12.86 1.23
C VAL A 117 -3.54 -13.30 0.17
N LEU A 118 -3.37 -12.50 -0.90
CA LEU A 118 -2.57 -12.82 -2.08
C LEU A 118 -1.40 -11.86 -2.29
N VAL A 119 -1.21 -10.92 -1.37
CA VAL A 119 -0.16 -9.89 -1.40
C VAL A 119 0.55 -9.83 -0.05
N ASN A 120 1.76 -9.30 -0.05
CA ASN A 120 2.58 -9.12 1.14
C ASN A 120 2.82 -7.62 1.41
N GLU A 121 3.25 -7.30 2.63
CA GLU A 121 3.72 -5.96 2.94
C GLU A 121 4.89 -5.55 2.04
N GLY A 122 4.86 -4.32 1.54
CA GLY A 122 5.84 -3.78 0.60
C GLY A 122 5.45 -3.93 -0.88
N ASP A 123 4.50 -4.82 -1.20
CA ASP A 123 4.08 -5.04 -2.59
C ASP A 123 3.46 -3.77 -3.20
N THR A 124 3.81 -3.48 -4.44
CA THR A 124 3.13 -2.46 -5.24
C THR A 124 1.96 -3.10 -5.97
N VAL A 125 0.78 -2.51 -5.86
CA VAL A 125 -0.44 -2.99 -6.50
C VAL A 125 -1.04 -1.92 -7.39
N LEU A 126 -1.56 -2.35 -8.54
CA LEU A 126 -2.32 -1.49 -9.43
C LEU A 126 -3.81 -1.65 -9.17
N ARG A 127 -4.57 -0.60 -9.47
CA ARG A 127 -6.02 -0.60 -9.45
C ARG A 127 -6.57 -1.81 -10.23
N GLY A 128 -7.46 -2.57 -9.59
CA GLY A 128 -8.05 -3.77 -10.17
C GLY A 128 -7.19 -5.05 -10.01
N ASN A 129 -5.99 -4.97 -9.43
CA ASN A 129 -5.25 -6.17 -9.07
C ASN A 129 -5.98 -6.94 -7.98
N LYS A 130 -6.08 -8.25 -8.15
CA LYS A 130 -6.63 -9.15 -7.12
C LYS A 130 -5.64 -9.24 -5.96
N ILE A 131 -6.09 -8.82 -4.78
CA ILE A 131 -5.26 -8.77 -3.56
C ILE A 131 -5.69 -9.80 -2.52
N ALA A 132 -6.95 -10.25 -2.58
CA ALA A 132 -7.50 -11.20 -1.62
C ALA A 132 -8.76 -11.88 -2.16
N THR A 133 -9.37 -12.70 -1.31
CA THR A 133 -10.73 -13.21 -1.47
C THR A 133 -11.59 -12.91 -0.25
N ILE A 134 -12.90 -12.74 -0.46
CA ILE A 134 -13.88 -12.45 0.60
C ILE A 134 -13.95 -13.60 1.60
N GLY A 135 -13.94 -13.25 2.88
CA GLY A 135 -14.18 -14.13 4.01
C GLY A 135 -15.63 -14.16 4.45
N GLU A 136 -15.84 -14.92 5.52
CA GLU A 136 -17.13 -15.13 6.14
C GLU A 136 -16.94 -15.11 7.65
N ASP A 137 -17.88 -14.49 8.33
CA ASP A 137 -18.00 -14.48 9.78
C ASP A 137 -19.33 -15.15 10.20
N ALA A 138 -19.71 -15.00 11.47
CA ALA A 138 -20.94 -15.60 11.99
C ALA A 138 -22.23 -15.04 11.35
N SER A 139 -22.16 -13.85 10.72
CA SER A 139 -23.33 -13.15 10.18
C SER A 139 -23.46 -13.34 8.67
N SER A 140 -22.39 -13.10 7.91
CA SER A 140 -22.42 -13.19 6.45
C SER A 140 -21.04 -13.17 5.80
N ALA A 141 -20.97 -13.62 4.54
CA ALA A 141 -19.83 -13.38 3.67
C ALA A 141 -19.83 -11.94 3.14
N HIS A 142 -18.81 -11.16 3.53
CA HIS A 142 -18.71 -9.77 3.14
C HIS A 142 -17.26 -9.27 3.20
N LEU A 143 -16.98 -8.24 2.41
CA LEU A 143 -15.76 -7.42 2.53
C LEU A 143 -16.06 -6.22 3.42
N HIS A 144 -15.26 -6.00 4.46
CA HIS A 144 -15.22 -4.72 5.16
C HIS A 144 -14.23 -3.81 4.44
N PHE A 145 -14.70 -2.67 3.93
CA PHE A 145 -13.90 -1.75 3.12
C PHE A 145 -13.92 -0.33 3.69
N GLU A 146 -12.75 0.26 3.86
CA GLU A 146 -12.61 1.64 4.28
C GLU A 146 -11.73 2.45 3.34
N ILE A 147 -12.00 3.75 3.29
CA ILE A 147 -11.08 4.75 2.77
C ILE A 147 -10.80 5.73 3.91
N ARG A 148 -9.52 5.96 4.20
CA ARG A 148 -9.07 6.95 5.18
C ARG A 148 -8.41 8.11 4.45
N LYS A 149 -8.88 9.33 4.75
CA LYS A 149 -8.31 10.59 4.26
C LYS A 149 -7.65 11.30 5.44
N ASN A 150 -6.35 11.58 5.35
CA ASN A 150 -5.56 12.16 6.44
C ASN A 150 -5.71 11.37 7.75
N GLY A 151 -5.72 10.04 7.66
CA GLY A 151 -5.91 9.13 8.79
C GLY A 151 -7.34 8.99 9.31
N ILE A 152 -8.30 9.78 8.85
CA ILE A 152 -9.70 9.74 9.29
C ILE A 152 -10.53 8.89 8.30
N SER A 153 -11.32 7.95 8.81
CA SER A 153 -12.24 7.16 7.98
C SER A 153 -13.33 8.06 7.39
N VAL A 154 -13.52 7.99 6.08
CA VAL A 154 -14.56 8.72 5.35
C VAL A 154 -15.53 7.74 4.71
N ASP A 155 -16.77 8.18 4.45
CA ASP A 155 -17.76 7.37 3.73
C ASP A 155 -17.23 7.01 2.31
N PRO A 156 -16.86 5.75 2.03
CA PRO A 156 -16.25 5.37 0.76
C PRO A 156 -17.18 5.58 -0.43
N ARG A 157 -18.51 5.54 -0.20
CA ARG A 157 -19.53 5.68 -1.26
C ARG A 157 -19.50 7.07 -1.92
N LYS A 158 -18.90 8.07 -1.25
CA LYS A 158 -18.72 9.42 -1.80
C LYS A 158 -17.53 9.52 -2.76
N LEU A 159 -16.62 8.54 -2.71
CA LEU A 159 -15.41 8.50 -3.53
C LEU A 159 -15.47 7.41 -4.61
N LEU A 160 -16.23 6.34 -4.35
CA LEU A 160 -16.44 5.25 -5.28
C LEU A 160 -17.35 5.65 -6.45
N PRO A 161 -17.25 4.97 -7.61
CA PRO A 161 -18.11 5.24 -8.76
C PRO A 161 -19.61 5.11 -8.43
N PRO A 162 -20.48 5.97 -9.00
CA PRO A 162 -21.90 6.00 -8.66
C PRO A 162 -22.66 4.74 -9.09
N ASN A 163 -22.17 4.05 -10.11
CA ASN A 163 -22.65 2.74 -10.52
C ASN A 163 -22.19 1.69 -9.49
N LYS A 164 -23.11 1.32 -8.60
CA LYS A 164 -22.89 0.21 -7.67
C LYS A 164 -22.63 -1.07 -8.47
N PRO A 165 -21.67 -1.90 -8.04
CA PRO A 165 -21.28 -3.10 -8.75
C PRO A 165 -22.28 -4.23 -8.42
N TYR A 166 -23.53 -4.06 -8.83
CA TYR A 166 -24.59 -5.00 -8.49
C TYR A 166 -24.58 -6.18 -9.46
N HIS A 167 -24.32 -7.38 -8.93
CA HIS A 167 -24.57 -8.61 -9.67
C HIS A 167 -26.05 -8.97 -9.52
N ASP A 168 -26.87 -8.58 -10.49
CA ASP A 168 -28.23 -9.07 -10.59
C ASP A 168 -28.17 -10.55 -10.99
N LYS A 169 -28.52 -11.46 -10.08
CA LYS A 169 -28.58 -12.91 -10.37
C LYS A 169 -29.53 -13.23 -11.55
N LYS A 170 -30.32 -12.26 -12.05
CA LYS A 170 -31.22 -12.40 -13.20
C LYS A 170 -30.65 -11.96 -14.56
N ARG A 171 -29.40 -11.48 -14.65
CA ARG A 171 -28.76 -11.16 -15.94
C ARG A 171 -27.39 -11.85 -16.06
N PRO A 172 -27.31 -12.99 -16.76
CA PRO A 172 -26.01 -13.53 -17.17
C PRO A 172 -25.39 -12.60 -18.22
N ILE A 173 -24.07 -12.39 -18.11
CA ILE A 173 -23.21 -11.75 -19.11
C ILE A 173 -23.04 -12.65 -20.33
#